data_AF-A0A0M9DDP1-F1
#
_entry.id   AF-A0A0M9DDP1-F1
#
_cell.length_a   1.000
_cell.length_b   1.000
_cell.length_c   1.000
_cell.angle_alpha   90.00
_cell.angle_beta   90.00
_cell.angle_gamma   90.00
#
_symmetry.space_group_name_H-M   'P 1'
#
loop_
_entity.id
_entity.type
_entity.pdbx_description
1 polymer ?
#
loop_
_entity_poly.entity_id
_entity_poly.type
_entity_poly.pdbx_seq_one_letter_code
_entity_poly.pdbx_strand_id
1 'polypeptide(L)'
;MASKFYAVRKGKKPGIYKTWDECKNQVNGFPGAEYKSFKTKSEAKSYMGIAKPAKKAATNMAKSGSITLYSDGGSRNHGNKLGQHVKDDDKAAWAYLILRNGKKHYASDGEFGATNNKMEVLGLVNALQYIIDQGWQDESIDAILDSKYVLDSITKGWLNSWRRRGWKKSDGTVIKNKNEFMQLSVLLGQFKRLNFKWTKGHADNEGNNFVDKLLNDTMDDMKLNQPNKTIVHSTFEQPKTAEKSVEEIVKLYAHGKHINASGLNQYVASNGPSVWAYCINFDDELTSNSGGMQGINNSKMQLISVINGLKKLVEMDLNSKQVEVITPSLYISQTVNDGKLAYAKAHDWQSFNGEVITNVEEIKQLVAVLDEFKTIKFVNASFDNGDNAITTVQQLLDDEVRKIDPNIAHQLVPKPKMAEPKPKTKQPEKAKEYIDKDKSVSDIEKSLRNLGFFDK
;
A
#
# COMPACT_ATOMS: atom_id res chain seq x y z
N MET A 1 -47.45 5.43 18.21
CA MET A 1 -48.02 4.38 17.32
C MET A 1 -47.06 4.18 16.15
N ALA A 2 -46.48 2.99 16.00
CA ALA A 2 -45.53 2.72 14.92
C ALA A 2 -46.22 2.83 13.55
N SER A 3 -45.69 3.67 12.65
CA SER A 3 -46.19 3.83 11.29
C SER A 3 -45.96 2.54 10.50
N LYS A 4 -47.05 1.89 10.07
CA LYS A 4 -47.02 0.68 9.22
C LYS A 4 -47.34 1.05 7.77
N PHE A 5 -46.83 0.25 6.84
CA PHE A 5 -47.20 0.32 5.42
C PHE A 5 -48.07 -0.88 5.06
N TYR A 6 -49.11 -0.69 4.28
CA TYR A 6 -50.07 -1.73 3.90
C TYR A 6 -50.02 -1.94 2.39
N ALA A 7 -49.63 -3.13 1.93
CA ALA A 7 -49.56 -3.46 0.52
C ALA A 7 -50.76 -4.32 0.12
N VAL A 8 -51.46 -3.92 -0.95
CA VAL A 8 -52.59 -4.64 -1.55
C VAL A 8 -52.14 -5.19 -2.89
N ARG A 9 -51.92 -6.51 -2.96
CA ARG A 9 -51.52 -7.23 -4.17
C ARG A 9 -52.71 -7.56 -5.06
N LYS A 10 -53.85 -7.88 -4.46
CA LYS A 10 -55.13 -8.13 -5.14
C LYS A 10 -56.25 -7.44 -4.36
N GLY A 11 -56.99 -6.57 -5.03
CA GLY A 11 -58.02 -5.71 -4.44
C GLY A 11 -58.54 -4.74 -5.49
N LYS A 12 -59.42 -3.81 -5.08
CA LYS A 12 -60.01 -2.79 -5.98
C LYS A 12 -58.94 -1.95 -6.68
N LYS A 13 -57.92 -1.50 -5.93
CA LYS A 13 -56.72 -0.85 -6.47
C LYS A 13 -55.48 -1.44 -5.79
N PRO A 14 -54.67 -2.22 -6.52
CA PRO A 14 -53.38 -2.69 -6.00
C PRO A 14 -52.42 -1.53 -5.76
N GLY A 15 -51.70 -1.55 -4.63
CA GLY A 15 -50.85 -0.43 -4.23
C GLY A 15 -50.33 -0.52 -2.81
N ILE A 16 -49.55 0.48 -2.39
CA ILE A 16 -49.01 0.58 -1.02
C ILE A 16 -49.60 1.83 -0.36
N TYR A 17 -50.27 1.61 0.77
CA TYR A 17 -50.98 2.62 1.56
C TYR A 17 -50.28 2.87 2.89
N LYS A 18 -50.43 4.06 3.45
CA LYS A 18 -49.76 4.46 4.70
C LYS A 18 -50.64 4.25 5.92
N THR A 19 -51.96 4.09 5.72
CA THR A 19 -52.91 3.84 6.79
C THR A 19 -53.71 2.57 6.54
N TRP A 20 -54.26 2.00 7.62
CA TRP A 20 -55.10 0.82 7.51
C TRP A 20 -56.42 1.15 6.80
N ASP A 21 -57.01 2.32 7.04
CA ASP A 21 -58.29 2.70 6.45
C ASP A 21 -58.20 2.83 4.92
N GLU A 22 -57.10 3.39 4.41
CA GLU A 22 -56.80 3.43 2.98
C GLU A 22 -56.72 2.03 2.37
N CYS A 23 -56.00 1.11 3.03
CA CYS A 23 -55.86 -0.28 2.61
C CYS A 23 -57.21 -1.02 2.66
N LYS A 24 -57.96 -0.86 3.77
CA LYS A 24 -59.25 -1.49 4.02
C LYS A 24 -60.25 -1.13 2.93
N ASN A 25 -60.29 0.12 2.49
CA ASN A 25 -61.15 0.56 1.39
C ASN A 25 -60.88 -0.18 0.07
N GLN A 26 -59.64 -0.63 -0.15
CA GLN A 26 -59.27 -1.37 -1.36
C GLN A 26 -59.54 -2.87 -1.30
N VAL A 27 -59.69 -3.45 -0.11
CA VAL A 27 -59.80 -4.92 0.04
C VAL A 27 -61.17 -5.35 0.55
N ASN A 28 -61.88 -4.46 1.27
CA ASN A 28 -63.17 -4.78 1.84
C ASN A 28 -64.23 -5.01 0.75
N GLY A 29 -64.87 -6.19 0.80
CA GLY A 29 -65.86 -6.64 -0.18
C GLY A 29 -65.28 -7.08 -1.53
N PHE A 30 -63.95 -7.24 -1.68
CA PHE A 30 -63.33 -7.73 -2.91
C PHE A 30 -63.02 -9.24 -2.80
N PRO A 31 -63.65 -10.11 -3.62
CA PRO A 31 -63.40 -11.55 -3.58
C PRO A 31 -61.94 -11.92 -3.85
N GLY A 32 -61.31 -12.65 -2.93
CA GLY A 32 -59.92 -13.09 -3.05
C GLY A 32 -58.90 -11.95 -2.93
N ALA A 33 -59.18 -10.93 -2.11
CA ALA A 33 -58.23 -9.86 -1.84
C ALA A 33 -56.96 -10.38 -1.13
N GLU A 34 -55.80 -9.93 -1.59
CA GLU A 34 -54.49 -10.27 -1.03
C GLU A 34 -53.81 -8.99 -0.57
N TYR A 35 -53.59 -8.85 0.75
CA TYR A 35 -52.94 -7.69 1.33
C TYR A 35 -52.13 -8.04 2.59
N LYS A 36 -51.12 -7.23 2.92
CA LYS A 36 -50.26 -7.44 4.08
C LYS A 36 -49.69 -6.14 4.61
N SER A 37 -49.50 -6.04 5.93
CA SER A 37 -48.84 -4.89 6.58
C SER A 37 -47.35 -5.16 6.83
N PHE A 38 -46.54 -4.11 6.75
CA PHE A 38 -45.08 -4.14 6.87
C PHE A 38 -44.58 -2.98 7.72
N LYS A 39 -43.38 -3.14 8.31
CA LYS A 39 -42.75 -2.09 9.11
C LYS A 39 -42.08 -1.04 8.23
N THR A 40 -41.61 -1.44 7.04
CA THR A 40 -40.93 -0.52 6.11
C THR A 40 -41.61 -0.48 4.74
N LYS A 41 -41.49 0.66 4.04
CA LYS A 41 -41.97 0.82 2.66
C LYS A 41 -41.25 -0.13 1.68
N SER A 42 -40.02 -0.53 1.99
CA SER A 42 -39.21 -1.44 1.15
C SER A 42 -39.75 -2.86 1.16
N GLU A 43 -40.13 -3.38 2.33
CA GLU A 43 -40.78 -4.70 2.47
C GLU A 43 -42.12 -4.74 1.74
N ALA A 44 -42.92 -3.68 1.86
CA ALA A 44 -44.18 -3.53 1.14
C ALA A 44 -43.99 -3.53 -0.39
N LYS A 45 -42.95 -2.85 -0.90
CA LYS A 45 -42.59 -2.88 -2.34
C LYS A 45 -42.14 -4.26 -2.82
N SER A 46 -41.41 -4.99 -1.97
CA SER A 46 -40.96 -6.36 -2.28
C SER A 46 -42.14 -7.32 -2.38
N TYR A 47 -43.12 -7.22 -1.48
CA TYR A 47 -44.35 -8.02 -1.52
C TYR A 47 -45.18 -7.78 -2.79
N MET A 48 -45.17 -6.55 -3.30
CA MET A 48 -45.87 -6.17 -4.53
C MET A 48 -45.14 -6.60 -5.81
N GLY A 49 -43.92 -7.13 -5.72
CA GLY A 49 -43.09 -7.48 -6.89
C GLY A 49 -42.56 -6.26 -7.67
N ILE A 50 -42.59 -5.06 -7.07
CA ILE A 50 -42.25 -3.78 -7.73
C ILE A 50 -40.76 -3.40 -7.55
N ALA A 51 -39.96 -4.22 -6.85
CA ALA A 51 -38.53 -3.98 -6.65
C ALA A 51 -37.67 -5.17 -7.12
N LYS A 52 -36.55 -4.88 -7.82
CA LYS A 52 -35.46 -5.82 -8.09
C LYS A 52 -34.91 -6.39 -6.78
N PRO A 53 -34.53 -7.67 -6.73
CA PRO A 53 -34.31 -8.37 -5.46
C PRO A 53 -33.10 -7.79 -4.72
N ALA A 54 -33.35 -7.17 -3.56
CA ALA A 54 -32.32 -6.93 -2.56
C ALA A 54 -31.93 -8.29 -1.97
N LYS A 55 -30.67 -8.70 -2.15
CA LYS A 55 -30.11 -9.89 -1.50
C LYS A 55 -30.22 -9.72 0.01
N LYS A 56 -30.85 -10.69 0.67
CA LYS A 56 -30.90 -10.80 2.13
C LYS A 56 -29.48 -10.74 2.68
N ALA A 57 -29.22 -9.79 3.58
CA ALA A 57 -28.09 -9.86 4.48
C ALA A 57 -28.25 -11.13 5.31
N ALA A 58 -27.43 -12.14 5.01
CA ALA A 58 -27.25 -13.27 5.90
C ALA A 58 -26.50 -12.74 7.12
N THR A 59 -27.15 -12.75 8.28
CA THR A 59 -26.48 -12.77 9.57
C THR A 59 -25.63 -14.04 9.62
N ASN A 60 -24.40 -13.96 9.13
CA ASN A 60 -23.43 -15.04 9.21
C ASN A 60 -23.06 -15.24 10.68
N MET A 61 -23.65 -16.25 11.32
CA MET A 61 -22.95 -16.96 12.38
C MET A 61 -21.69 -17.54 11.73
N ALA A 62 -20.53 -16.95 12.06
CA ALA A 62 -19.24 -17.35 11.50
C ALA A 62 -19.01 -18.83 11.80
N LYS A 63 -18.86 -19.65 10.74
CA LYS A 63 -18.22 -20.96 10.88
C LYS A 63 -16.81 -20.72 11.44
N SER A 64 -16.48 -21.37 12.55
CA SER A 64 -15.13 -21.43 13.08
C SER A 64 -14.16 -21.84 11.95
N GLY A 65 -13.14 -21.02 11.68
CA GLY A 65 -12.10 -21.30 10.67
C GLY A 65 -12.35 -20.79 9.24
N SER A 66 -13.23 -19.80 9.05
CA SER A 66 -13.43 -19.12 7.76
C SER A 66 -12.88 -17.70 7.80
N ILE A 67 -12.00 -17.37 6.86
CA ILE A 67 -11.40 -16.05 6.67
C ILE A 67 -12.02 -15.38 5.46
N THR A 68 -12.41 -14.11 5.59
CA THR A 68 -12.75 -13.27 4.43
C THR A 68 -11.66 -12.22 4.26
N LEU A 69 -11.04 -12.19 3.08
CA LEU A 69 -10.00 -11.24 2.72
C LEU A 69 -10.56 -10.25 1.69
N TYR A 70 -10.32 -8.97 1.91
CA TYR A 70 -10.49 -7.88 0.94
C TYR A 70 -9.15 -7.23 0.72
N SER A 71 -8.82 -6.86 -0.51
CA SER A 71 -7.67 -6.00 -0.79
C SER A 71 -7.95 -5.13 -2.00
N ASP A 72 -7.36 -3.95 -2.00
CA ASP A 72 -7.53 -2.95 -3.04
C ASP A 72 -6.23 -2.14 -3.19
N GLY A 73 -6.09 -1.48 -4.33
CA GLY A 73 -4.99 -0.61 -4.66
C GLY A 73 -5.45 0.54 -5.54
N GLY A 74 -4.95 1.74 -5.24
CA GLY A 74 -5.32 2.98 -5.90
C GLY A 74 -4.08 3.78 -6.31
N SER A 75 -4.19 4.55 -7.40
CA SER A 75 -3.25 5.63 -7.73
C SER A 75 -3.98 6.92 -8.12
N ARG A 76 -3.61 8.05 -7.52
CA ARG A 76 -4.09 9.39 -7.85
C ARG A 76 -3.16 10.02 -8.89
N ASN A 77 -3.33 9.60 -10.15
CA ASN A 77 -2.53 10.13 -11.25
C ASN A 77 -3.03 11.52 -11.68
N HIS A 78 -2.13 12.50 -11.78
CA HIS A 78 -2.46 13.80 -12.37
C HIS A 78 -2.49 13.77 -13.91
N GLY A 79 -2.09 12.65 -14.53
CA GLY A 79 -2.11 12.44 -15.98
C GLY A 79 -3.43 11.86 -16.50
N ASN A 80 -4.50 12.65 -16.57
CA ASN A 80 -5.83 12.20 -17.03
C ASN A 80 -6.00 12.17 -18.57
N LYS A 81 -5.07 11.52 -19.30
CA LYS A 81 -5.26 11.17 -20.72
C LYS A 81 -4.74 9.76 -21.02
N LEU A 82 -5.44 9.02 -21.89
CA LEU A 82 -5.03 7.71 -22.37
C LEU A 82 -3.61 7.82 -22.98
N GLY A 83 -2.64 7.11 -22.41
CA GLY A 83 -1.23 7.14 -22.84
C GLY A 83 -0.30 8.04 -22.01
N GLN A 84 -0.80 8.75 -20.99
CA GLN A 84 0.07 9.44 -20.03
C GLN A 84 0.61 8.46 -18.98
N HIS A 85 1.89 8.61 -18.65
CA HIS A 85 2.59 7.79 -17.66
C HIS A 85 2.38 8.36 -16.25
N VAL A 86 2.40 7.48 -15.25
CA VAL A 86 2.45 7.87 -13.83
C VAL A 86 3.66 8.76 -13.61
N LYS A 87 3.49 9.89 -12.95
CA LYS A 87 4.57 10.80 -12.58
C LYS A 87 5.18 10.39 -11.25
N ASP A 88 6.44 10.73 -11.05
CA ASP A 88 7.20 10.37 -9.84
C ASP A 88 6.60 10.90 -8.54
N ASP A 89 5.72 11.91 -8.59
CA ASP A 89 5.02 12.51 -7.46
C ASP A 89 3.55 12.07 -7.33
N ASP A 90 3.06 11.22 -8.24
CA ASP A 90 1.70 10.68 -8.15
C ASP A 90 1.61 9.72 -6.96
N LYS A 91 0.61 9.93 -6.10
CA LYS A 91 0.38 9.10 -4.93
C LYS A 91 -0.27 7.77 -5.33
N ALA A 92 0.22 6.67 -4.79
CA ALA A 92 -0.44 5.39 -4.89
C ALA A 92 -0.40 4.67 -3.54
N ALA A 93 -1.45 3.90 -3.24
CA ALA A 93 -1.53 3.14 -2.00
C ALA A 93 -2.24 1.81 -2.22
N TRP A 94 -1.92 0.84 -1.36
CA TRP A 94 -2.62 -0.42 -1.23
C TRP A 94 -3.24 -0.54 0.16
N ALA A 95 -4.29 -1.35 0.28
CA ALA A 95 -4.90 -1.68 1.55
C ALA A 95 -5.43 -3.12 1.56
N TYR A 96 -5.52 -3.73 2.73
CA TYR A 96 -6.24 -4.98 2.93
C TYR A 96 -7.08 -4.97 4.20
N LEU A 97 -8.11 -5.81 4.22
CA LEU A 97 -8.93 -6.14 5.37
C LEU A 97 -9.16 -7.64 5.43
N ILE A 98 -8.81 -8.26 6.54
CA ILE A 98 -9.01 -9.67 6.85
C ILE A 98 -10.01 -9.76 8.02
N LEU A 99 -11.10 -10.48 7.78
CA LEU A 99 -12.12 -10.79 8.77
C LEU A 99 -11.96 -12.23 9.22
N ARG A 100 -11.68 -12.43 10.52
CA ARG A 100 -11.58 -13.77 11.12
C ARG A 100 -12.19 -13.75 12.51
N ASN A 101 -13.10 -14.68 12.79
CA ASN A 101 -13.77 -14.81 14.10
C ASN A 101 -14.37 -13.49 14.63
N GLY A 102 -14.95 -12.68 13.74
CA GLY A 102 -15.53 -11.38 14.08
C GLY A 102 -14.53 -10.24 14.33
N LYS A 103 -13.22 -10.50 14.20
CA LYS A 103 -12.16 -9.49 14.31
C LYS A 103 -11.73 -8.98 12.94
N LYS A 104 -11.40 -7.68 12.87
CA LYS A 104 -10.84 -6.99 11.71
C LYS A 104 -9.32 -6.90 11.87
N HIS A 105 -8.59 -7.37 10.87
CA HIS A 105 -7.13 -7.22 10.74
C HIS A 105 -6.87 -6.48 9.43
N TYR A 106 -6.22 -5.33 9.47
CA TYR A 106 -6.06 -4.49 8.28
C TYR A 106 -4.75 -3.73 8.33
N ALA A 107 -4.22 -3.42 7.15
CA ALA A 107 -3.09 -2.53 6.99
C ALA A 107 -3.17 -1.85 5.62
N SER A 108 -2.46 -0.75 5.49
CA SER A 108 -2.27 -0.02 4.24
C SER A 108 -0.90 0.62 4.23
N ASP A 109 -0.38 0.85 3.03
CA ASP A 109 0.83 1.64 2.80
C ASP A 109 0.80 2.24 1.39
N GLY A 110 1.71 3.17 1.10
CA GLY A 110 1.74 3.88 -0.17
C GLY A 110 3.13 4.22 -0.67
N GLU A 111 3.22 4.46 -1.97
CA GLU A 111 4.42 4.78 -2.72
C GLU A 111 4.10 5.86 -3.76
N PHE A 112 5.03 6.78 -3.98
CA PHE A 112 4.93 7.75 -5.07
C PHE A 112 5.41 7.16 -6.39
N GLY A 113 4.84 7.58 -7.51
CA GLY A 113 5.25 7.09 -8.84
C GLY A 113 4.80 5.68 -9.19
N ALA A 114 3.98 5.06 -8.34
CA ALA A 114 3.51 3.71 -8.55
C ALA A 114 2.16 3.65 -9.30
N THR A 115 2.00 2.61 -10.11
CA THR A 115 0.75 2.40 -10.87
C THR A 115 -0.34 1.77 -10.02
N ASN A 116 -1.60 2.04 -10.35
CA ASN A 116 -2.77 1.36 -9.79
C ASN A 116 -2.58 -0.17 -9.72
N ASN A 117 -2.24 -0.77 -10.85
CA ASN A 117 -2.06 -2.21 -10.98
C ASN A 117 -0.95 -2.77 -10.08
N LYS A 118 0.09 -1.98 -9.77
CA LYS A 118 1.15 -2.39 -8.82
C LYS A 118 0.56 -2.48 -7.42
N MET A 119 -0.19 -1.45 -7.01
CA MET A 119 -0.81 -1.38 -5.70
C MET A 119 -1.88 -2.46 -5.51
N GLU A 120 -2.68 -2.77 -6.53
CA GLU A 120 -3.67 -3.85 -6.45
C GLU A 120 -3.01 -5.21 -6.17
N VAL A 121 -1.86 -5.50 -6.80
CA VAL A 121 -1.10 -6.74 -6.54
C VAL A 121 -0.48 -6.72 -5.14
N LEU A 122 0.12 -5.59 -4.74
CA LEU A 122 0.72 -5.44 -3.41
C LEU A 122 -0.29 -5.57 -2.28
N GLY A 123 -1.52 -5.07 -2.45
CA GLY A 123 -2.59 -5.24 -1.47
C GLY A 123 -2.86 -6.71 -1.19
N LEU A 124 -2.96 -7.54 -2.25
CA LEU A 124 -3.16 -8.98 -2.10
C LEU A 124 -1.91 -9.68 -1.53
N VAL A 125 -0.71 -9.31 -1.98
CA VAL A 125 0.57 -9.89 -1.50
C VAL A 125 0.72 -9.68 0.01
N ASN A 126 0.56 -8.45 0.48
CA ASN A 126 0.71 -8.13 1.90
C ASN A 126 -0.35 -8.84 2.75
N ALA A 127 -1.57 -8.96 2.24
CA ALA A 127 -2.62 -9.65 2.96
C ALA A 127 -2.37 -11.17 3.07
N LEU A 128 -1.91 -11.81 1.98
CA LEU A 128 -1.56 -13.23 2.01
C LEU A 128 -0.33 -13.48 2.91
N GLN A 129 0.67 -12.62 2.86
CA GLN A 129 1.83 -12.72 3.75
C GLN A 129 1.39 -12.64 5.23
N TYR A 130 0.53 -11.66 5.57
CA TYR A 130 -0.02 -11.57 6.92
C TYR A 130 -0.73 -12.85 7.36
N ILE A 131 -1.52 -13.49 6.48
CA ILE A 131 -2.21 -14.75 6.81
C ILE A 131 -1.20 -15.87 7.09
N ILE A 132 -0.07 -15.93 6.35
CA ILE A 132 1.01 -16.91 6.59
C ILE A 132 1.71 -16.63 7.92
N ASP A 133 2.05 -15.36 8.20
CA ASP A 133 2.74 -14.96 9.44
C ASP A 133 1.91 -15.31 10.68
N GLN A 134 0.58 -15.26 10.56
CA GLN A 134 -0.33 -15.67 11.62
C GLN A 134 -0.58 -17.19 11.70
N GLY A 135 -0.06 -17.97 10.75
CA GLY A 135 -0.25 -19.41 10.68
C GLY A 135 -1.66 -19.84 10.24
N TRP A 136 -2.38 -19.02 9.47
CA TRP A 136 -3.77 -19.30 9.05
C TRP A 136 -3.90 -19.75 7.59
N GLN A 137 -2.80 -20.03 6.90
CA GLN A 137 -2.76 -20.40 5.47
C GLN A 137 -3.48 -21.71 5.13
N ASP A 138 -3.69 -22.59 6.12
CA ASP A 138 -4.46 -23.81 5.95
C ASP A 138 -5.97 -23.59 6.11
N GLU A 139 -6.45 -22.45 6.64
CA GLU A 139 -7.88 -22.16 6.79
C GLU A 139 -8.60 -21.91 5.44
N SER A 140 -9.93 -21.94 5.46
CA SER A 140 -10.71 -21.58 4.27
C SER A 140 -10.72 -20.06 4.11
N ILE A 141 -10.17 -19.56 3.02
CA ILE A 141 -10.03 -18.12 2.74
C ILE A 141 -10.86 -17.77 1.50
N ASP A 142 -11.78 -16.82 1.66
CA ASP A 142 -12.48 -16.18 0.54
C ASP A 142 -11.88 -14.79 0.31
N ALA A 143 -11.05 -14.65 -0.72
CA ALA A 143 -10.50 -13.38 -1.18
C ALA A 143 -11.46 -12.68 -2.16
N ILE A 144 -11.94 -11.50 -1.77
CA ILE A 144 -12.86 -10.66 -2.53
C ILE A 144 -12.09 -9.45 -3.03
N LEU A 145 -11.93 -9.36 -4.35
CA LEU A 145 -11.12 -8.34 -5.03
C LEU A 145 -11.94 -7.63 -6.10
N ASP A 146 -11.68 -6.36 -6.35
CA ASP A 146 -12.25 -5.60 -7.46
C ASP A 146 -11.33 -5.48 -8.68
N SER A 147 -10.02 -5.65 -8.49
CA SER A 147 -9.04 -5.75 -9.57
C SER A 147 -9.25 -7.00 -10.43
N LYS A 148 -9.80 -6.78 -11.63
CA LYS A 148 -9.81 -7.80 -12.69
C LYS A 148 -8.39 -8.16 -13.14
N TYR A 149 -7.45 -7.23 -13.06
CA TYR A 149 -6.07 -7.48 -13.49
C TYR A 149 -5.42 -8.55 -12.61
N VAL A 150 -5.56 -8.42 -11.28
CA VAL A 150 -5.09 -9.42 -10.32
C VAL A 150 -5.88 -10.71 -10.45
N LEU A 151 -7.22 -10.65 -10.47
CA LEU A 151 -8.06 -11.84 -10.56
C LEU A 151 -7.83 -12.66 -11.83
N ASP A 152 -7.78 -12.01 -12.99
CA ASP A 152 -7.53 -12.69 -14.26
C ASP A 152 -6.14 -13.32 -14.27
N SER A 153 -5.14 -12.66 -13.67
CA SER A 153 -3.78 -13.22 -13.62
C SER A 153 -3.73 -14.58 -12.91
N ILE A 154 -4.57 -14.75 -11.89
CA ILE A 154 -4.67 -15.96 -11.07
C ILE A 154 -5.62 -16.96 -11.74
N THR A 155 -6.85 -16.53 -12.01
CA THR A 155 -7.97 -17.43 -12.38
C THR A 155 -7.92 -17.86 -13.84
N LYS A 156 -7.34 -17.06 -14.75
CA LYS A 156 -7.20 -17.40 -16.18
C LYS A 156 -5.84 -18.04 -16.51
N GLY A 157 -5.05 -18.40 -15.49
CA GLY A 157 -3.79 -19.11 -15.68
C GLY A 157 -2.67 -18.27 -16.30
N TRP A 158 -2.74 -16.93 -16.24
CA TRP A 158 -1.68 -16.08 -16.76
C TRP A 158 -0.39 -16.24 -15.96
N LEU A 159 -0.48 -16.29 -14.63
CA LEU A 159 0.67 -16.54 -13.74
C LEU A 159 1.43 -17.82 -14.15
N ASN A 160 0.71 -18.92 -14.36
CA ASN A 160 1.30 -20.18 -14.82
C ASN A 160 1.97 -20.03 -16.19
N SER A 161 1.33 -19.32 -17.12
CA SER A 161 1.85 -19.08 -18.46
C SER A 161 3.09 -18.17 -18.46
N TRP A 162 3.09 -17.11 -17.64
CA TRP A 162 4.21 -16.20 -17.48
C TRP A 162 5.38 -16.92 -16.82
N ARG A 163 5.16 -17.66 -15.73
CA ARG A 163 6.19 -18.45 -15.07
C ARG A 163 6.88 -19.42 -16.04
N ARG A 164 6.11 -20.16 -16.84
CA ARG A 164 6.65 -21.08 -17.86
C ARG A 164 7.46 -20.38 -18.96
N ARG A 165 7.18 -19.11 -19.25
CA ARG A 165 7.86 -18.30 -20.27
C ARG A 165 8.92 -17.35 -19.68
N GLY A 166 9.41 -17.60 -18.47
CA GLY A 166 10.41 -16.74 -17.83
C GLY A 166 9.89 -15.32 -17.57
N TRP A 167 8.61 -15.20 -17.20
CA TRP A 167 7.89 -13.96 -16.93
C TRP A 167 7.74 -13.02 -18.12
N LYS A 168 7.60 -13.62 -19.30
CA LYS A 168 7.33 -12.92 -20.57
C LYS A 168 5.90 -13.19 -21.07
N LYS A 169 5.35 -12.20 -21.77
CA LYS A 169 4.13 -12.33 -22.56
C LYS A 169 4.41 -13.15 -23.84
N SER A 170 3.35 -13.46 -24.59
CA SER A 170 3.46 -14.19 -25.86
C SER A 170 4.26 -13.44 -26.93
N ASP A 171 4.32 -12.12 -26.85
CA ASP A 171 5.10 -11.25 -27.74
C ASP A 171 6.59 -11.15 -27.34
N GLY A 172 7.03 -11.90 -26.32
CA GLY A 172 8.40 -11.88 -25.81
C GLY A 172 8.71 -10.72 -24.84
N THR A 173 7.79 -9.76 -24.67
CA THR A 173 7.98 -8.65 -23.74
C THR A 173 7.88 -9.13 -22.29
N VAL A 174 8.72 -8.57 -21.41
CA VAL A 174 8.63 -8.83 -19.96
C VAL A 174 7.30 -8.28 -19.45
N ILE A 175 6.64 -9.01 -18.55
CA ILE A 175 5.37 -8.56 -17.99
C ILE A 175 5.59 -7.31 -17.13
N LYS A 176 4.58 -6.43 -17.09
CA LYS A 176 4.56 -5.32 -16.13
C LYS A 176 4.32 -5.88 -14.72
N ASN A 177 4.83 -5.17 -13.70
CA ASN A 177 4.71 -5.55 -12.29
C ASN A 177 5.19 -6.98 -12.03
N LYS A 178 6.27 -7.39 -12.74
CA LYS A 178 6.83 -8.74 -12.65
C LYS A 178 7.07 -9.10 -11.19
N ASN A 179 7.84 -8.29 -10.48
CA ASN A 179 8.25 -8.53 -9.10
C ASN A 179 7.06 -8.81 -8.16
N GLU A 180 5.98 -8.06 -8.30
CA GLU A 180 4.78 -8.21 -7.48
C GLU A 180 4.04 -9.51 -7.82
N PHE A 181 3.88 -9.84 -9.10
CA PHE A 181 3.24 -11.10 -9.51
C PHE A 181 4.04 -12.34 -9.17
N MET A 182 5.37 -12.20 -9.09
CA MET A 182 6.25 -13.26 -8.65
C MET A 182 6.06 -13.56 -7.17
N GLN A 183 6.05 -12.52 -6.33
CA GLN A 183 5.75 -12.65 -4.91
C GLN A 183 4.37 -13.29 -4.72
N LEU A 184 3.36 -12.78 -5.43
CA LEU A 184 2.01 -13.33 -5.41
C LEU A 184 2.01 -14.82 -5.80
N SER A 185 2.70 -15.20 -6.88
CA SER A 185 2.76 -16.60 -7.33
C SER A 185 3.39 -17.53 -6.30
N VAL A 186 4.36 -17.07 -5.51
CA VAL A 186 4.97 -17.87 -4.43
C VAL A 186 3.98 -18.05 -3.29
N LEU A 187 3.36 -16.95 -2.85
CA LEU A 187 2.40 -16.98 -1.75
C LEU A 187 1.22 -17.88 -2.07
N LEU A 188 0.64 -17.77 -3.26
CA LEU A 188 -0.49 -18.60 -3.70
C LEU A 188 -0.21 -20.11 -3.57
N GLY A 189 1.03 -20.55 -3.76
CA GLY A 189 1.42 -21.96 -3.61
C GLY A 189 1.34 -22.50 -2.18
N GLN A 190 1.26 -21.62 -1.17
CA GLN A 190 1.22 -21.99 0.24
C GLN A 190 -0.21 -22.16 0.78
N PHE A 191 -1.23 -21.78 0.01
CA PHE A 191 -2.63 -21.85 0.44
C PHE A 191 -3.35 -23.04 -0.19
N LYS A 192 -3.89 -23.93 0.65
CA LYS A 192 -4.66 -25.09 0.16
C LYS A 192 -6.11 -24.75 -0.16
N ARG A 193 -6.68 -23.74 0.51
CA ARG A 193 -8.12 -23.41 0.48
C ARG A 193 -8.37 -21.92 0.26
N LEU A 194 -7.77 -21.36 -0.79
CA LEU A 194 -7.92 -19.96 -1.18
C LEU A 194 -8.85 -19.82 -2.39
N ASN A 195 -10.00 -19.19 -2.18
CA ASN A 195 -10.99 -18.92 -3.21
C ASN A 195 -11.00 -17.43 -3.59
N PHE A 196 -11.24 -17.14 -4.86
CA PHE A 196 -11.31 -15.76 -5.37
C PHE A 196 -12.72 -15.40 -5.82
N LYS A 197 -13.17 -14.21 -5.45
CA LYS A 197 -14.47 -13.64 -5.84
C LYS A 197 -14.26 -12.23 -6.37
N TRP A 198 -14.83 -11.95 -7.54
CA TRP A 198 -14.87 -10.60 -8.07
C TRP A 198 -15.99 -9.80 -7.43
N THR A 199 -15.69 -8.59 -6.98
CA THR A 199 -16.69 -7.57 -6.67
C THR A 199 -16.50 -6.39 -7.61
N LYS A 200 -17.57 -5.66 -7.90
CA LYS A 200 -17.45 -4.42 -8.66
C LYS A 200 -16.88 -3.34 -7.72
N GLY A 201 -15.85 -2.61 -8.18
CA GLY A 201 -15.33 -1.45 -7.46
C GLY A 201 -16.44 -0.42 -7.18
N HIS A 202 -16.44 0.16 -5.99
CA HIS A 202 -17.47 1.06 -5.46
C HIS A 202 -18.90 0.47 -5.43
N ALA A 203 -19.05 -0.86 -5.39
CA ALA A 203 -20.33 -1.49 -5.08
C ALA A 203 -20.61 -1.50 -3.57
N ASP A 204 -21.89 -1.62 -3.16
CA ASP A 204 -22.32 -1.72 -1.76
C ASP A 204 -21.81 -3.01 -1.07
N ASN A 205 -20.51 -3.08 -0.81
CA ASN A 205 -19.84 -4.13 -0.05
C ASN A 205 -18.99 -3.47 1.03
N GLU A 206 -19.38 -3.65 2.29
CA GLU A 206 -18.74 -2.98 3.44
C GLU A 206 -17.22 -3.22 3.48
N GLY A 207 -16.76 -4.43 3.12
CA GLY A 207 -15.33 -4.74 3.10
C GLY A 207 -14.56 -4.03 1.99
N ASN A 208 -15.14 -3.92 0.78
CA ASN A 208 -14.51 -3.19 -0.34
C ASN A 208 -14.48 -1.69 -0.05
N ASN A 209 -15.59 -1.15 0.46
CA ASN A 209 -15.68 0.26 0.84
C ASN A 209 -14.71 0.59 1.98
N PHE A 210 -14.43 -0.37 2.86
CA PHE A 210 -13.44 -0.19 3.91
C PHE A 210 -12.02 -0.08 3.35
N VAL A 211 -11.60 -0.99 2.44
CA VAL A 211 -10.24 -0.94 1.86
C VAL A 211 -10.05 0.25 0.91
N ASP A 212 -11.07 0.62 0.12
CA ASP A 212 -11.08 1.82 -0.72
C ASP A 212 -10.98 3.10 0.12
N LYS A 213 -11.70 3.16 1.24
CA LYS A 213 -11.54 4.27 2.19
C LYS A 213 -10.13 4.28 2.79
N LEU A 214 -9.64 3.14 3.26
CA LEU A 214 -8.36 3.03 3.94
C LEU A 214 -7.17 3.41 3.03
N LEU A 215 -7.18 2.98 1.77
CA LEU A 215 -6.13 3.38 0.81
C LEU A 215 -6.22 4.87 0.45
N ASN A 216 -7.43 5.45 0.41
CA ASN A 216 -7.61 6.88 0.15
C ASN A 216 -7.13 7.71 1.34
N ASP A 217 -7.50 7.35 2.57
CA ASP A 217 -6.98 7.96 3.79
C ASP A 217 -5.44 7.90 3.79
N THR A 218 -4.86 6.75 3.42
CA THR A 218 -3.40 6.58 3.30
C THR A 218 -2.80 7.56 2.29
N MET A 219 -3.40 7.68 1.10
CA MET A 219 -2.96 8.67 0.10
C MET A 219 -3.17 10.12 0.54
N ASP A 220 -4.21 10.43 1.32
CA ASP A 220 -4.41 11.77 1.87
C ASP A 220 -3.29 12.14 2.85
N ASP A 221 -2.88 11.19 3.69
CA ASP A 221 -1.81 11.36 4.66
C ASP A 221 -0.41 11.36 4.03
N MET A 222 -0.24 10.73 2.86
CA MET A 222 1.01 10.80 2.09
C MET A 222 1.36 12.25 1.74
N LYS A 223 2.58 12.69 2.07
CA LYS A 223 3.10 13.97 1.61
C LYS A 223 4.46 13.76 0.97
N LEU A 224 4.71 14.44 -0.14
CA LEU A 224 6.04 14.48 -0.74
C LEU A 224 7.02 14.95 0.35
N ASN A 225 8.04 14.15 0.64
CA ASN A 225 9.02 14.41 1.69
C ASN A 225 8.45 14.40 3.14
N GLN A 226 7.45 13.55 3.44
CA GLN A 226 7.13 13.17 4.83
C GLN A 226 7.06 11.63 4.99
N PRO A 227 7.49 11.08 6.14
CA PRO A 227 7.45 9.65 6.42
C PRO A 227 6.03 9.07 6.46
N ASN A 228 5.83 7.95 5.76
CA ASN A 228 4.85 6.95 6.18
C ASN A 228 5.50 5.99 7.18
N LYS A 229 4.76 5.68 8.26
CA LYS A 229 5.17 4.76 9.32
C LYS A 229 4.89 3.32 8.89
N THR A 230 5.72 2.74 8.05
CA THR A 230 5.62 1.31 7.71
C THR A 230 6.10 0.48 8.90
N ILE A 231 5.18 -0.13 9.64
CA ILE A 231 5.53 -1.22 10.57
C ILE A 231 5.75 -2.48 9.73
N VAL A 232 7.01 -2.77 9.42
CA VAL A 232 7.38 -4.11 8.93
C VAL A 232 7.52 -5.00 10.17
N HIS A 233 6.57 -5.92 10.37
CA HIS A 233 6.73 -7.00 11.33
C HIS A 233 7.76 -8.00 10.78
N SER A 234 9.04 -7.81 11.11
CA SER A 234 9.96 -8.95 11.24
C SER A 234 9.88 -9.38 12.70
N THR A 235 9.23 -10.52 12.95
CA THR A 235 9.16 -11.13 14.27
C THR A 235 10.04 -12.37 14.27
N PHE A 236 11.28 -12.23 14.73
CA PHE A 236 11.92 -13.31 15.46
C PHE A 236 11.39 -13.25 16.88
N GLU A 237 10.48 -14.16 17.23
CA GLU A 237 10.37 -14.62 18.60
C GLU A 237 9.67 -15.98 18.65
N GLN A 238 10.24 -16.91 19.43
CA GLN A 238 9.50 -18.02 20.02
C GLN A 238 9.62 -17.93 21.56
N PRO A 239 8.61 -18.39 22.31
CA PRO A 239 8.27 -17.74 23.57
C PRO A 239 8.64 -18.57 24.81
N LYS A 240 9.06 -17.87 25.89
CA LYS A 240 8.38 -17.76 27.20
C LYS A 240 9.37 -17.62 28.37
N THR A 241 9.02 -16.62 29.20
CA THR A 241 9.25 -16.48 30.64
C THR A 241 10.69 -16.39 31.16
N ALA A 242 11.16 -15.17 31.42
CA ALA A 242 11.46 -14.68 32.77
C ALA A 242 11.81 -13.18 32.74
N GLU A 243 11.36 -12.48 33.78
CA GLU A 243 11.73 -11.16 34.32
C GLU A 243 12.35 -10.06 33.43
N LYS A 244 11.68 -8.90 33.44
CA LYS A 244 12.16 -7.63 32.88
C LYS A 244 13.49 -7.19 33.51
N SER A 245 14.60 -7.50 32.87
CA SER A 245 15.72 -6.55 32.76
C SER A 245 15.43 -5.62 31.59
N VAL A 246 15.57 -4.31 31.78
CA VAL A 246 15.56 -3.37 30.65
C VAL A 246 16.84 -3.64 29.86
N GLU A 247 16.76 -4.48 28.82
CA GLU A 247 17.89 -4.70 27.93
C GLU A 247 18.24 -3.37 27.24
N GLU A 248 19.49 -2.94 27.35
CA GLU A 248 20.00 -1.77 26.64
C GLU A 248 19.93 -2.04 25.14
N ILE A 249 19.14 -1.22 24.44
CA ILE A 249 18.97 -1.30 22.99
C ILE A 249 20.04 -0.45 22.33
N VAL A 250 20.84 -1.08 21.49
CA VAL A 250 21.81 -0.40 20.62
C VAL A 250 21.08 0.05 19.36
N LYS A 251 21.19 1.34 19.01
CA LYS A 251 20.57 1.88 17.80
C LYS A 251 21.59 2.20 16.73
N LEU A 252 21.43 1.61 15.55
CA LEU A 252 22.22 1.90 14.36
C LEU A 252 21.37 2.69 13.37
N TYR A 253 21.70 3.95 13.14
CA TYR A 253 21.07 4.79 12.13
C TYR A 253 21.91 4.74 10.85
N ALA A 254 21.33 4.26 9.76
CA ALA A 254 22.06 3.99 8.52
C ALA A 254 21.29 4.51 7.30
N HIS A 255 21.95 5.38 6.51
CA HIS A 255 21.38 5.90 5.27
C HIS A 255 22.43 6.02 4.15
N GLY A 256 21.98 5.81 2.91
CA GLY A 256 22.71 6.12 1.69
C GLY A 256 21.80 6.78 0.66
N LYS A 257 22.38 7.67 -0.16
CA LYS A 257 21.70 8.44 -1.21
C LYS A 257 22.60 8.58 -2.45
N HIS A 258 21.99 8.61 -3.63
CA HIS A 258 22.68 8.97 -4.87
C HIS A 258 22.09 10.27 -5.42
N ILE A 259 22.92 11.29 -5.59
CA ILE A 259 22.54 12.62 -6.07
C ILE A 259 22.89 12.74 -7.54
N ASN A 260 21.90 13.08 -8.38
CA ASN A 260 22.12 13.32 -9.81
C ASN A 260 22.44 14.80 -10.13
N ALA A 261 22.67 15.12 -11.40
CA ALA A 261 22.96 16.49 -11.86
C ALA A 261 21.85 17.54 -11.54
N SER A 262 20.64 17.11 -11.18
CA SER A 262 19.54 17.98 -10.75
C SER A 262 19.43 18.13 -9.22
N GLY A 263 20.37 17.55 -8.46
CA GLY A 263 20.38 17.59 -7.00
C GLY A 263 19.38 16.64 -6.34
N LEU A 264 18.76 15.73 -7.10
CA LEU A 264 17.72 14.82 -6.62
C LEU A 264 18.25 13.42 -6.36
N ASN A 265 17.67 12.75 -5.35
CA ASN A 265 17.98 11.37 -5.03
C ASN A 265 17.35 10.43 -6.08
N GLN A 266 18.15 9.65 -6.81
CA GLN A 266 17.63 8.75 -7.87
C GLN A 266 18.19 7.33 -7.81
N TYR A 267 17.34 6.36 -8.16
CA TYR A 267 17.63 4.93 -8.05
C TYR A 267 18.44 4.34 -9.22
N VAL A 268 18.62 5.08 -10.33
CA VAL A 268 19.01 4.47 -11.62
C VAL A 268 20.09 5.25 -12.40
N ALA A 269 20.45 6.46 -11.98
CA ALA A 269 21.45 7.26 -12.70
C ALA A 269 22.88 6.87 -12.28
N SER A 270 23.79 6.74 -13.26
CA SER A 270 25.22 6.47 -13.04
C SER A 270 26.06 7.73 -12.93
N ASN A 271 25.44 8.91 -12.86
CA ASN A 271 26.12 10.20 -12.96
C ASN A 271 25.80 11.07 -11.75
N GLY A 272 26.78 11.22 -10.85
CA GLY A 272 26.72 12.11 -9.69
C GLY A 272 27.18 11.45 -8.38
N PRO A 273 27.27 12.21 -7.26
CA PRO A 273 27.74 11.70 -5.98
C PRO A 273 26.84 10.62 -5.38
N SER A 274 27.44 9.52 -4.94
CA SER A 274 26.77 8.43 -4.23
C SER A 274 27.41 8.29 -2.86
N VAL A 275 26.63 8.55 -1.81
CA VAL A 275 27.15 8.69 -0.46
C VAL A 275 26.41 7.79 0.51
N TRP A 276 27.10 7.40 1.56
CA TRP A 276 26.58 6.61 2.67
C TRP A 276 27.13 7.16 3.99
N ALA A 277 26.35 7.01 5.05
CA ALA A 277 26.78 7.32 6.40
C ALA A 277 25.99 6.47 7.39
N TYR A 278 26.59 6.23 8.55
CA TYR A 278 25.89 5.64 9.68
C TYR A 278 26.28 6.33 10.99
N CYS A 279 25.42 6.19 11.99
CA CYS A 279 25.65 6.63 13.35
C CYS A 279 25.12 5.55 14.31
N ILE A 280 25.95 5.11 15.24
CA ILE A 280 25.60 4.20 16.32
C ILE A 280 25.40 5.04 17.57
N ASN A 281 24.25 4.88 18.21
CA ASN A 281 23.94 5.47 19.50
C ASN A 281 23.91 4.35 20.56
N PHE A 282 24.85 4.40 21.49
CA PHE A 282 24.96 3.49 22.61
C PHE A 282 25.63 4.21 23.79
N ASP A 283 25.10 4.04 25.01
CA ASP A 283 25.58 4.70 26.24
C ASP A 283 25.75 6.23 26.13
N ASP A 284 24.82 6.90 25.45
CA ASP A 284 24.85 8.34 25.15
C ASP A 284 26.08 8.80 24.32
N GLU A 285 26.84 7.87 23.76
CA GLU A 285 27.93 8.14 22.82
C GLU A 285 27.50 7.88 21.37
N LEU A 286 27.88 8.81 20.49
CA LEU A 286 27.65 8.69 19.04
C LEU A 286 28.94 8.28 18.34
N THR A 287 28.96 7.06 17.81
CA THR A 287 30.02 6.58 16.92
C THR A 287 29.53 6.62 15.48
N SER A 288 30.17 7.39 14.60
CA SER A 288 29.71 7.57 13.22
C SER A 288 30.83 7.44 12.21
N ASN A 289 30.45 7.13 10.96
CA ASN A 289 31.35 7.10 9.83
C ASN A 289 30.59 7.35 8.53
N SER A 290 31.30 7.80 7.50
CA SER A 290 30.74 8.14 6.19
C SER A 290 31.71 7.87 5.07
N GLY A 291 31.17 7.83 3.85
CA GLY A 291 31.97 7.82 2.64
C GLY A 291 31.11 7.98 1.41
N GLY A 292 31.76 8.03 0.26
CA GLY A 292 31.05 8.01 -1.00
C GLY A 292 31.99 7.91 -2.20
N MET A 293 31.36 7.79 -3.36
CA MET A 293 32.02 7.64 -4.65
C MET A 293 31.09 8.10 -5.77
N GLN A 294 31.61 8.30 -6.97
CA GLN A 294 30.81 8.76 -8.10
C GLN A 294 30.13 7.60 -8.83
N GLY A 295 28.86 7.80 -9.22
CA GLY A 295 28.19 6.96 -10.21
C GLY A 295 27.73 5.58 -9.72
N ILE A 296 27.56 5.42 -8.42
CA ILE A 296 26.97 4.20 -7.83
C ILE A 296 25.48 4.38 -7.54
N ASN A 297 24.68 3.34 -7.76
CA ASN A 297 23.24 3.43 -7.49
C ASN A 297 22.91 3.60 -6.00
N ASN A 298 21.73 4.16 -5.73
CA ASN A 298 21.22 4.42 -4.38
C ASN A 298 21.13 3.15 -3.51
N SER A 299 20.61 2.05 -4.07
CA SER A 299 20.42 0.79 -3.35
C SER A 299 21.72 0.19 -2.80
N LYS A 300 22.83 0.32 -3.54
CA LYS A 300 24.16 -0.12 -3.12
C LYS A 300 24.70 0.75 -1.98
N MET A 301 24.52 2.06 -2.02
CA MET A 301 24.91 2.95 -0.92
C MET A 301 24.11 2.67 0.36
N GLN A 302 22.82 2.34 0.23
CA GLN A 302 21.99 1.94 1.35
C GLN A 302 22.48 0.63 1.99
N LEU A 303 22.85 -0.37 1.18
CA LEU A 303 23.46 -1.61 1.67
C LEU A 303 24.79 -1.34 2.37
N ILE A 304 25.69 -0.58 1.74
CA ILE A 304 27.02 -0.28 2.30
C ILE A 304 26.91 0.43 3.65
N SER A 305 26.01 1.41 3.77
CA SER A 305 25.75 2.12 5.03
C SER A 305 25.41 1.13 6.16
N VAL A 306 24.46 0.23 5.94
CA VAL A 306 24.03 -0.77 6.91
C VAL A 306 25.16 -1.75 7.22
N ILE A 307 25.81 -2.30 6.18
CA ILE A 307 26.89 -3.29 6.33
C ILE A 307 28.04 -2.71 7.17
N ASN A 308 28.47 -1.49 6.89
CA ASN A 308 29.57 -0.86 7.62
C ASN A 308 29.17 -0.56 9.07
N GLY A 309 27.93 -0.11 9.30
CA GLY A 309 27.41 0.09 10.65
C GLY A 309 27.35 -1.21 11.46
N LEU A 310 26.88 -2.30 10.85
CA LEU A 310 26.83 -3.61 11.51
C LEU A 310 28.23 -4.17 11.77
N LYS A 311 29.18 -4.06 10.82
CA LYS A 311 30.58 -4.42 11.07
C LYS A 311 31.15 -3.63 12.24
N LYS A 312 30.83 -2.33 12.33
CA LYS A 312 31.28 -1.50 13.44
C LYS A 312 30.70 -1.94 14.78
N LEU A 313 29.44 -2.37 14.82
CA LEU A 313 28.85 -2.97 16.01
C LEU A 313 29.56 -4.25 16.45
N VAL A 314 29.97 -5.10 15.50
CA VAL A 314 30.78 -6.30 15.79
C VAL A 314 32.17 -5.90 16.33
N GLU A 315 32.83 -4.92 15.72
CA GLU A 315 34.12 -4.38 16.23
C GLU A 315 34.03 -3.79 17.64
N MET A 316 32.84 -3.32 18.04
CA MET A 316 32.57 -2.77 19.37
C MET A 316 32.07 -3.82 20.36
N ASP A 317 32.05 -5.11 19.98
CA ASP A 317 31.49 -6.22 20.76
C ASP A 317 30.01 -6.04 21.16
N LEU A 318 29.24 -5.27 20.37
CA LEU A 318 27.82 -4.95 20.62
C LEU A 318 26.83 -5.92 19.96
N ASN A 319 27.31 -6.90 19.19
CA ASN A 319 26.49 -7.88 18.46
C ASN A 319 25.77 -8.90 19.35
N SER A 320 26.10 -8.96 20.64
CA SER A 320 25.40 -9.75 21.66
C SER A 320 24.18 -9.05 22.28
N LYS A 321 24.04 -7.73 22.09
CA LYS A 321 22.95 -6.89 22.60
C LYS A 321 21.74 -6.91 21.66
N GLN A 322 20.63 -6.31 22.09
CA GLN A 322 19.49 -6.05 21.22
C GLN A 322 19.81 -4.86 20.30
N VAL A 323 19.85 -5.11 18.99
CA VAL A 323 20.18 -4.08 17.99
C VAL A 323 18.95 -3.66 17.20
N GLU A 324 18.69 -2.36 17.14
CA GLU A 324 17.71 -1.75 16.22
C GLU A 324 18.43 -1.00 15.11
N VAL A 325 18.30 -1.49 13.87
CA VAL A 325 18.79 -0.82 12.66
C VAL A 325 17.70 0.07 12.10
N ILE A 326 17.93 1.37 12.11
CA ILE A 326 17.01 2.42 11.69
C ILE A 326 17.46 2.96 10.33
N THR A 327 16.64 2.77 9.30
CA THR A 327 16.99 3.16 7.93
C THR A 327 15.75 3.64 7.16
N PRO A 328 15.84 4.60 6.24
CA PRO A 328 14.70 5.01 5.41
C PRO A 328 14.52 4.09 4.19
N SER A 329 15.34 3.05 4.06
CA SER A 329 15.37 2.18 2.87
C SER A 329 14.33 1.07 2.93
N LEU A 330 13.32 1.15 2.05
CA LEU A 330 12.45 0.00 1.74
C LEU A 330 13.20 -1.13 1.03
N TYR A 331 14.30 -0.84 0.36
CA TYR A 331 15.09 -1.88 -0.32
C TYR A 331 15.78 -2.81 0.68
N ILE A 332 16.29 -2.26 1.80
CA ILE A 332 16.86 -3.06 2.89
C ILE A 332 15.78 -3.97 3.50
N SER A 333 14.60 -3.45 3.82
CA SER A 333 13.52 -4.26 4.40
C SER A 333 13.05 -5.38 3.46
N GLN A 334 13.06 -5.15 2.14
CA GLN A 334 12.77 -6.18 1.14
C GLN A 334 13.89 -7.23 1.00
N THR A 335 15.13 -6.84 1.25
CA THR A 335 16.34 -7.66 1.12
C THR A 335 16.50 -8.58 2.33
N VAL A 336 16.26 -8.09 3.55
CA VAL A 336 16.37 -8.83 4.82
C VAL A 336 15.13 -9.71 5.07
N ASN A 337 14.57 -10.31 4.02
CA ASN A 337 13.49 -11.28 4.14
C ASN A 337 14.11 -12.69 4.21
N ASP A 338 14.01 -13.34 5.37
CA ASP A 338 14.69 -14.62 5.65
C ASP A 338 14.39 -15.71 4.61
N GLY A 339 13.13 -15.79 4.15
CA GLY A 339 12.74 -16.75 3.12
C GLY A 339 13.44 -16.50 1.78
N LYS A 340 13.63 -15.23 1.40
CA LYS A 340 14.35 -14.86 0.16
C LYS A 340 15.86 -15.10 0.30
N LEU A 341 16.45 -14.75 1.43
CA LEU A 341 17.87 -14.92 1.68
C LEU A 341 18.25 -16.39 1.79
N ALA A 342 17.47 -17.20 2.50
CA ALA A 342 17.68 -18.65 2.59
C ALA A 342 17.58 -19.31 1.21
N TYR A 343 16.62 -18.89 0.39
CA TYR A 343 16.53 -19.37 -0.99
C TYR A 343 17.77 -18.99 -1.80
N ALA A 344 18.18 -17.71 -1.75
CA ALA A 344 19.35 -17.23 -2.48
C ALA A 344 20.64 -17.97 -2.06
N LYS A 345 20.84 -18.20 -0.75
CA LYS A 345 21.96 -19.01 -0.21
C LYS A 345 21.98 -20.41 -0.83
N ALA A 346 20.83 -21.06 -0.96
CA ALA A 346 20.71 -22.42 -1.50
C ALA A 346 20.83 -22.50 -3.04
N HIS A 347 20.77 -21.38 -3.76
CA HIS A 347 20.72 -21.33 -5.22
C HIS A 347 21.80 -20.40 -5.80
N ASP A 348 23.00 -20.41 -5.23
CA ASP A 348 24.17 -19.65 -5.71
C ASP A 348 23.87 -18.15 -5.94
N TRP A 349 23.16 -17.54 -4.99
CA TRP A 349 22.76 -16.13 -5.03
C TRP A 349 21.96 -15.75 -6.29
N GLN A 350 21.25 -16.71 -6.84
CA GLN A 350 20.20 -16.46 -7.82
C GLN A 350 18.92 -16.11 -7.07
N SER A 351 18.22 -15.11 -7.58
CA SER A 351 16.90 -14.78 -7.04
C SER A 351 15.94 -15.93 -7.33
N PHE A 352 14.87 -16.00 -6.54
CA PHE A 352 13.74 -16.91 -6.77
C PHE A 352 13.15 -16.81 -8.19
N ASN A 353 13.48 -15.75 -8.92
CA ASN A 353 12.97 -15.47 -10.25
C ASN A 353 13.94 -15.70 -11.41
N GLY A 354 15.16 -16.18 -11.14
CA GLY A 354 16.19 -16.37 -12.16
C GLY A 354 16.70 -15.05 -12.78
N GLU A 355 16.40 -13.91 -12.16
CA GLU A 355 17.07 -12.65 -12.48
C GLU A 355 18.41 -12.58 -11.76
N VAL A 356 19.32 -11.77 -12.31
CA VAL A 356 20.55 -11.41 -11.60
C VAL A 356 20.13 -10.56 -10.40
N ILE A 357 20.43 -11.04 -9.19
CA ILE A 357 20.30 -10.22 -7.98
C ILE A 357 21.22 -9.01 -8.16
N THR A 358 20.67 -7.80 -8.06
CA THR A 358 21.51 -6.60 -8.06
C THR A 358 22.21 -6.46 -6.72
N ASN A 359 23.48 -6.04 -6.73
CA ASN A 359 24.31 -5.90 -5.52
C ASN A 359 24.55 -7.22 -4.75
N VAL A 360 24.69 -8.36 -5.45
CA VAL A 360 24.90 -9.69 -4.83
C VAL A 360 26.02 -9.70 -3.80
N GLU A 361 27.15 -9.07 -4.12
CA GLU A 361 28.32 -9.06 -3.23
C GLU A 361 28.05 -8.27 -1.95
N GLU A 362 27.29 -7.19 -2.03
CA GLU A 362 26.86 -6.46 -0.84
C GLU A 362 25.84 -7.27 -0.02
N ILE A 363 24.92 -7.99 -0.67
CA ILE A 363 23.94 -8.83 0.04
C ILE A 363 24.63 -10.01 0.73
N LYS A 364 25.62 -10.64 0.07
CA LYS A 364 26.50 -11.65 0.68
C LYS A 364 27.17 -11.14 1.95
N GLN A 365 27.74 -9.94 1.88
CA GLN A 365 28.38 -9.29 3.03
C GLN A 365 27.37 -8.97 4.13
N LEU A 366 26.21 -8.42 3.79
CA LEU A 366 25.14 -8.14 4.76
C LEU A 366 24.74 -9.40 5.51
N VAL A 367 24.51 -10.49 4.78
CA VAL A 367 24.14 -11.78 5.35
C VAL A 367 25.24 -12.34 6.26
N ALA A 368 26.50 -12.31 5.82
CA ALA A 368 27.62 -12.80 6.63
C ALA A 368 27.74 -12.04 7.95
N VAL A 369 27.52 -10.72 7.93
CA VAL A 369 27.56 -9.88 9.13
C VAL A 369 26.32 -10.11 10.00
N LEU A 370 25.14 -10.34 9.41
CA LEU A 370 23.92 -10.64 10.17
C LEU A 370 24.00 -11.94 10.97
N ASP A 371 24.73 -12.93 10.45
CA ASP A 371 24.95 -14.23 11.13
C ASP A 371 25.74 -14.06 12.46
N GLU A 372 26.36 -12.90 12.72
CA GLU A 372 27.07 -12.55 13.97
C GLU A 372 26.16 -11.99 15.08
N PHE A 373 24.89 -11.65 14.78
CA PHE A 373 23.99 -10.97 15.73
C PHE A 373 23.01 -11.95 16.37
N LYS A 374 22.86 -11.84 17.70
CA LYS A 374 21.88 -12.66 18.44
C LYS A 374 20.45 -12.15 18.28
N THR A 375 20.26 -10.83 18.41
CA THR A 375 18.95 -10.17 18.33
C THR A 375 19.08 -8.88 17.55
N ILE A 376 18.50 -8.84 16.35
CA ILE A 376 18.53 -7.66 15.49
C ILE A 376 17.17 -7.39 14.88
N LYS A 377 16.78 -6.12 14.81
CA LYS A 377 15.51 -5.66 14.25
C LYS A 377 15.75 -4.51 13.30
N PHE A 378 15.11 -4.56 12.13
CA PHE A 378 15.12 -3.46 11.17
C PHE A 378 13.87 -2.60 11.32
N VAL A 379 14.07 -1.29 11.40
CA VAL A 379 13.03 -0.28 11.54
C VAL A 379 13.12 0.68 10.36
N ASN A 380 12.03 0.78 9.61
CA ASN A 380 11.91 1.78 8.57
C ASN A 380 11.52 3.13 9.20
N ALA A 381 12.36 4.15 9.06
CA ALA A 381 12.12 5.49 9.62
C ALA A 381 12.61 6.59 8.67
N SER A 382 11.87 7.71 8.62
CA SER A 382 12.36 8.91 7.93
C SER A 382 13.51 9.55 8.70
N PHE A 383 14.40 10.13 7.91
CA PHE A 383 15.56 10.85 8.39
C PHE A 383 15.29 12.37 8.48
N ASP A 384 14.03 12.81 8.55
CA ASP A 384 13.65 14.24 8.56
C ASP A 384 13.16 14.73 9.94
N ASN A 385 13.51 14.00 11.01
CA ASN A 385 13.11 14.31 12.38
C ASN A 385 14.26 14.97 13.17
N GLY A 386 13.93 15.59 14.30
CA GLY A 386 14.92 16.25 15.16
C GLY A 386 15.75 15.30 16.03
N ASP A 387 15.91 14.03 15.65
CA ASP A 387 16.77 13.09 16.36
C ASP A 387 18.25 13.44 16.08
N ASN A 388 19.07 13.48 17.13
CA ASN A 388 20.47 13.90 17.02
C ASN A 388 21.31 12.94 16.16
N ALA A 389 21.06 11.63 16.23
CA ALA A 389 21.78 10.65 15.43
C ALA A 389 21.36 10.73 13.96
N ILE A 390 20.08 10.96 13.68
CA ILE A 390 19.59 11.22 12.32
C ILE A 390 20.19 12.49 11.74
N THR A 391 20.19 13.57 12.52
CA THR A 391 20.81 14.85 12.13
C THR A 391 22.29 14.67 11.80
N THR A 392 23.01 13.87 12.61
CA THR A 392 24.41 13.51 12.38
C THR A 392 24.58 12.77 11.05
N VAL A 393 23.76 11.75 10.78
CA VAL A 393 23.82 11.01 9.50
C VAL A 393 23.54 11.92 8.31
N GLN A 394 22.56 12.81 8.40
CA GLN A 394 22.27 13.77 7.32
C GLN A 394 23.46 14.71 7.04
N GLN A 395 24.06 15.27 8.09
CA GLN A 395 25.22 16.15 7.96
C GLN A 395 26.40 15.44 7.30
N LEU A 396 26.70 14.21 7.74
CA LEU A 396 27.75 13.39 7.15
C LEU A 396 27.50 13.11 5.66
N LEU A 397 26.26 12.78 5.29
CA LEU A 397 25.91 12.57 3.88
C LEU A 397 26.13 13.84 3.05
N ASP A 398 25.73 15.00 3.57
CA ASP A 398 25.92 16.28 2.87
C ASP A 398 27.40 16.66 2.74
N ASP A 399 28.20 16.38 3.76
CA ASP A 399 29.65 16.59 3.72
C ASP A 399 30.32 15.70 2.68
N GLU A 400 29.95 14.43 2.59
CA GLU A 400 30.47 13.53 1.54
C GLU A 400 30.05 13.98 0.15
N VAL A 401 28.83 14.49 -0.02
CA VAL A 401 28.39 15.03 -1.32
C VAL A 401 29.25 16.24 -1.70
N ARG A 402 29.52 17.15 -0.76
CA ARG A 402 30.40 18.33 -0.99
C ARG A 402 31.84 17.93 -1.31
N LYS A 403 32.35 16.84 -0.72
CA LYS A 403 33.70 16.31 -1.01
C LYS A 403 33.79 15.76 -2.44
N ILE A 404 32.77 15.04 -2.89
CA ILE A 404 32.77 14.36 -4.20
C ILE A 404 32.46 15.33 -5.33
N ASP A 405 31.48 16.20 -5.15
CA ASP A 405 31.10 17.22 -6.13
C ASP A 405 30.86 18.57 -5.44
N PRO A 406 31.91 19.39 -5.31
CA PRO A 406 31.81 20.70 -4.68
C PRO A 406 30.81 21.64 -5.36
N ASN A 407 30.52 21.47 -6.66
CA ASN A 407 29.65 22.36 -7.42
C ASN A 407 28.16 22.13 -7.10
N ILE A 408 27.80 20.92 -6.66
CA ILE A 408 26.43 20.58 -6.27
C ILE A 408 26.04 21.22 -4.91
N ALA A 409 27.04 21.64 -4.12
CA ALA A 409 26.86 22.26 -2.81
C ALA A 409 25.98 23.53 -2.84
N HIS A 410 26.02 24.29 -3.93
CA HIS A 410 25.20 25.50 -4.12
C HIS A 410 23.69 25.19 -4.29
N GLN A 411 23.34 23.97 -4.70
CA GLN A 411 21.95 23.55 -4.90
C GLN A 411 21.35 22.89 -3.65
N LEU A 412 22.18 22.38 -2.74
CA LEU A 412 21.76 21.71 -1.50
C LEU A 412 21.56 22.65 -0.31
N VAL A 413 21.83 23.95 -0.45
CA VAL A 413 21.50 24.94 0.57
C VAL A 413 19.97 24.92 0.78
N PRO A 414 19.46 24.73 2.00
CA PRO A 414 18.04 24.83 2.25
C PRO A 414 17.60 26.22 1.79
N LYS A 415 16.71 26.30 0.79
CA LYS A 415 16.00 27.55 0.55
C LYS A 415 15.39 27.94 1.89
N PRO A 416 15.65 29.16 2.41
CA PRO A 416 15.03 29.59 3.65
C PRO A 416 13.54 29.33 3.52
N LYS A 417 12.92 28.72 4.54
CA LYS A 417 11.47 28.50 4.58
C LYS A 417 10.82 29.79 4.10
N MET A 418 10.32 29.78 2.86
CA MET A 418 9.44 30.85 2.43
C MET A 418 8.33 30.82 3.45
N ALA A 419 8.13 31.93 4.16
CA ALA A 419 6.97 32.11 5.01
C ALA A 419 5.76 31.56 4.24
N GLU A 420 4.97 30.71 4.90
CA GLU A 420 3.76 30.13 4.30
C GLU A 420 3.08 31.23 3.49
N PRO A 421 2.84 31.03 2.19
CA PRO A 421 2.18 32.05 1.41
C PRO A 421 0.85 32.30 2.11
N LYS A 422 0.68 33.51 2.67
CA LYS A 422 -0.61 33.96 3.18
C LYS A 422 -1.65 33.54 2.14
N PRO A 423 -2.76 32.91 2.55
CA PRO A 423 -3.73 32.36 1.63
C PRO A 423 -4.06 33.44 0.60
N LYS A 424 -3.61 33.22 -0.64
CA LYS A 424 -3.91 34.15 -1.73
C LYS A 424 -5.42 34.17 -1.83
N THR A 425 -6.02 35.32 -1.53
CA THR A 425 -7.41 35.60 -1.83
C THR A 425 -7.60 35.25 -3.30
N LYS A 426 -8.38 34.18 -3.57
CA LYS A 426 -8.71 33.77 -4.93
C LYS A 426 -9.30 34.99 -5.65
N GLN A 427 -8.61 35.48 -6.66
CA GLN A 427 -9.26 36.37 -7.61
C GLN A 427 -10.40 35.59 -8.29
N PRO A 428 -11.56 36.21 -8.53
CA PRO A 428 -12.66 35.53 -9.21
C PRO A 428 -12.23 35.20 -10.64
N GLU A 429 -12.02 33.91 -10.89
CA GLU A 429 -11.70 33.37 -12.22
C GLU A 429 -12.84 33.70 -13.20
N LYS A 430 -12.51 34.23 -14.38
CA LYS A 430 -13.52 34.65 -15.36
C LYS A 430 -13.76 33.52 -16.35
N ALA A 431 -15.03 33.14 -16.55
CA ALA A 431 -15.45 32.04 -17.43
C ALA A 431 -14.83 32.07 -18.85
N LYS A 432 -14.46 33.25 -19.36
CA LYS A 432 -13.81 33.42 -20.67
C LYS A 432 -12.49 32.63 -20.84
N GLU A 433 -11.80 32.33 -19.75
CA GLU A 433 -10.51 31.63 -19.77
C GLU A 433 -10.67 30.11 -19.97
N TYR A 434 -11.89 29.60 -19.83
CA TYR A 434 -12.24 28.18 -19.94
C TYR A 434 -13.08 27.85 -21.19
N ILE A 435 -13.30 28.85 -22.07
CA ILE A 435 -14.04 28.66 -23.32
C ILE A 435 -13.07 28.25 -24.42
N ASP A 436 -13.14 26.98 -24.78
CA ASP A 436 -12.49 26.41 -25.97
C ASP A 436 -13.37 26.69 -27.20
N LYS A 437 -12.93 27.61 -28.07
CA LYS A 437 -13.73 28.12 -29.21
C LYS A 437 -13.92 27.10 -30.32
N ASP A 438 -13.14 26.01 -30.31
CA ASP A 438 -13.20 24.96 -31.32
C ASP A 438 -14.23 23.87 -30.96
N LYS A 439 -14.90 24.00 -29.81
CA LYS A 439 -15.95 23.07 -29.36
C LYS A 439 -17.35 23.57 -29.65
N SER A 440 -18.28 22.63 -29.74
CA SER A 440 -19.70 22.97 -29.89
C SER A 440 -20.20 23.75 -28.66
N VAL A 441 -21.18 24.63 -28.87
CA VAL A 441 -21.78 25.45 -27.79
C VAL A 441 -22.28 24.58 -26.63
N SER A 442 -22.81 23.39 -26.93
CA SER A 442 -23.28 22.44 -25.91
C SER A 442 -22.14 21.86 -25.05
N ASP A 443 -20.98 21.59 -25.65
CA ASP A 443 -19.81 21.06 -24.94
C ASP A 443 -19.13 22.13 -24.07
N ILE A 444 -19.13 23.38 -24.54
CA ILE A 444 -18.67 24.54 -23.78
C ILE A 444 -19.58 24.75 -22.55
N GLU A 445 -20.90 24.75 -22.74
CA GLU A 445 -21.85 24.92 -21.64
C GLU A 445 -21.72 23.80 -20.60
N LYS A 446 -21.62 22.55 -21.03
CA LYS A 446 -21.41 21.40 -20.13
C LYS A 446 -20.10 21.50 -19.34
N SER A 447 -19.04 21.97 -19.99
CA SER A 447 -17.72 22.15 -19.33
C SER A 447 -17.79 23.25 -18.27
N LEU A 448 -18.41 24.39 -18.58
CA LEU A 448 -18.58 25.49 -17.64
C LEU A 448 -19.51 25.13 -16.46
N ARG A 449 -20.56 24.32 -16.68
CA ARG A 449 -21.40 23.77 -15.60
C ARG A 449 -20.63 22.83 -14.68
N ASN A 450 -19.80 21.95 -15.22
CA ASN A 450 -18.95 21.05 -14.43
C ASN A 450 -17.90 21.82 -13.60
N LEU A 451 -17.49 23.00 -14.07
CA LEU A 451 -16.59 23.92 -13.36
C LEU A 451 -17.33 24.80 -12.33
N GLY A 452 -18.65 24.67 -12.20
CA GLY A 452 -19.43 25.39 -11.19
C GLY A 452 -19.72 26.85 -11.53
N PHE A 453 -19.59 27.26 -12.81
CA PHE A 453 -19.90 28.62 -13.25
C PHE A 453 -21.41 28.89 -13.44
N PHE A 454 -22.26 27.89 -13.24
CA PHE A 454 -23.72 27.99 -13.31
C PHE A 454 -24.33 27.30 -12.09
N ASP A 455 -25.34 27.91 -11.48
CA ASP A 455 -26.13 27.27 -10.43
C ASP A 455 -26.99 26.13 -11.01
N LYS A 456 -27.27 25.13 -10.17
CA LYS A 456 -27.95 23.87 -10.53
C LYS A 456 -29.39 24.04 -10.99
#